data_AF-A0A965B1M7-F1
#
_entry.id   AF-A0A965B1M7-F1
#
_cell.length_a   1.000
_cell.length_b   1.000
_cell.length_c   1.000
_cell.angle_alpha   90.00
_cell.angle_beta   90.00
_cell.angle_gamma   90.00
#
_symmetry.space_group_name_H-M   'P 1'
#
loop_
_entity.id
_entity.type
_entity.pdbx_description
1 polymer ?
#
loop_
_entity_poly.entity_id
_entity_poly.type
_entity_poly.pdbx_seq_one_letter_code
_entity_poly.pdbx_strand_id
1 'polypeptide(L)'
;MIFIIVWDDANTDRLAAAVAYTAAHPCRAVMLAHAGLLDAGLGVGAIRKLFAPDTLEWVLAPPAGAGGPLAGGASEICRAADAAAFAALPRPAVCAAGAPGRFGNQFIRHLFVSALAQRCDLRAAYSHGAELARLGLPLYTGARWFAAAPAATTEAEVLAWVTGAAPFPDTCVDVRNDNCYCQSRPCSLWLHAHLKTRAAAVRAANPFRGRYLGNSGSARDPAAPTPFKNSDVFVHVRLDDAAQWSPGFEYYARAVRRAAADFAAADQSAAAAPSSLAVFANTADTAVTGWVSSDSPAHETCQRLLAEFPGLAVWSDPDVVRTIQFASTCRAVVLSHGSFSATIGNLAFDSLVYYPPYPAAPAQMWFGDMFTMPGWVCVTAPEAPPVAPLKISLGGVGGCALAEALRGADQPSYPYDWLITAQSFIEESFNDMNGFFDFAEELVYDTTKLLTRRRNAIMLHDFADFQAQRAGVIAKYTRRFARLDAALRGPHPILFVRGADDLGAPLSPRNYYDQIFVREAEDVGRWSALMVATSARYNKRCELLYVCADAGGLHSHSHSHVTVRALPDPKNVAALQALIAEVALSVHK
;
A
#
# COMPACT_ATOMS: atom_id res chain seq x y z
N MET A 1 30.07 12.12 16.83
CA MET A 1 28.82 12.92 16.92
C MET A 1 29.27 14.37 17.05
N ILE A 2 28.86 15.25 16.13
CA ILE A 2 29.16 16.69 16.22
C ILE A 2 27.92 17.35 16.83
N PHE A 3 28.06 17.90 18.03
CA PHE A 3 26.99 18.70 18.64
C PHE A 3 27.12 20.15 18.19
N ILE A 4 26.08 20.69 17.56
CA ILE A 4 25.97 22.13 17.29
C ILE A 4 25.13 22.73 18.41
N ILE A 5 25.75 23.53 19.27
CA ILE A 5 25.05 24.26 20.33
C ILE A 5 24.82 25.68 19.80
N VAL A 6 23.55 26.02 19.56
CA VAL A 6 23.11 27.39 19.27
C VAL A 6 22.61 27.99 20.58
N TRP A 7 23.31 29.02 21.07
CA TRP A 7 23.00 29.65 22.36
C TRP A 7 22.27 30.99 22.13
N ASP A 8 21.09 31.17 22.74
CA ASP A 8 20.51 32.51 23.02
C ASP A 8 20.37 32.78 24.54
N ASP A 9 20.22 34.04 24.92
CA ASP A 9 20.23 34.48 26.34
C ASP A 9 19.15 33.81 27.21
N ALA A 10 18.15 33.15 26.61
CA ALA A 10 17.06 32.48 27.30
C ALA A 10 17.38 31.04 27.77
N ASN A 11 18.54 30.47 27.42
CA ASN A 11 18.81 29.04 27.57
C ASN A 11 20.08 28.69 28.39
N THR A 12 20.43 29.50 29.39
CA THR A 12 21.64 29.34 30.21
C THR A 12 21.71 27.97 30.92
N ASP A 13 20.58 27.46 31.41
CA ASP A 13 20.50 26.15 32.08
C ASP A 13 20.79 24.97 31.14
N ARG A 14 20.48 25.11 29.84
CA ARG A 14 20.72 24.07 28.84
C ARG A 14 22.18 23.96 28.44
N LEU A 15 22.94 25.04 28.53
CA LEU A 15 24.39 24.98 28.33
C LEU A 15 25.07 24.16 29.42
N ALA A 16 24.72 24.40 30.68
CA ALA A 16 25.29 23.63 31.79
C ALA A 16 25.03 22.13 31.62
N ALA A 17 23.83 21.76 31.17
CA ALA A 17 23.48 20.39 30.83
C ALA A 17 24.28 19.85 29.62
N ALA A 18 24.48 20.65 28.57
CA ALA A 18 25.26 20.25 27.40
C ALA A 18 26.75 20.08 27.74
N VAL A 19 27.33 20.95 28.57
CA VAL A 19 28.71 20.86 29.08
C VAL A 19 28.87 19.62 29.97
N ALA A 20 27.93 19.38 30.88
CA ALA A 20 27.94 18.17 31.70
C ALA A 20 27.84 16.90 30.84
N TYR A 21 27.03 16.94 29.78
CA TYR A 21 26.87 15.82 28.86
C TYR A 21 28.14 15.54 28.05
N THR A 22 28.79 16.57 27.50
CA THR A 22 30.05 16.40 26.73
C THR A 22 31.23 16.02 27.62
N ALA A 23 31.24 16.44 28.90
CA ALA A 23 32.22 15.97 29.87
C ALA A 23 32.06 14.46 30.17
N ALA A 24 30.83 13.96 30.20
CA ALA A 24 30.52 12.55 30.45
C ALA A 24 30.66 11.66 29.19
N HIS A 25 30.63 12.23 27.99
CA HIS A 25 30.66 11.50 26.72
C HIS A 25 31.66 12.14 25.76
N PRO A 26 32.78 11.48 25.41
CA PRO A 26 33.79 12.05 24.53
C PRO A 26 33.24 12.22 23.10
N CYS A 27 32.72 13.41 22.82
CA CYS A 27 32.24 13.84 21.51
C CYS A 27 32.86 15.18 21.12
N ARG A 28 32.89 15.47 19.82
CA ARG A 28 33.38 16.75 19.29
C ARG A 28 32.22 17.74 19.26
N ALA A 29 32.39 18.93 19.82
CA ALA A 29 31.37 19.98 19.84
C ALA A 29 31.79 21.19 19.00
N VAL A 30 30.83 21.77 18.30
CA VAL A 30 30.94 23.06 17.59
C VAL A 30 29.93 24.01 18.25
N MET A 31 30.41 25.13 18.78
CA MET A 31 29.55 26.10 19.48
C MET A 31 29.37 27.34 18.62
N LEU A 32 28.10 27.69 18.34
CA LEU A 32 27.71 28.94 17.70
C LEU A 32 27.27 29.90 18.81
N ALA A 33 28.15 30.83 19.16
CA ALA A 33 27.87 31.83 20.20
C ALA A 33 27.18 33.05 19.57
N HIS A 34 26.01 33.43 20.09
CA HIS A 34 25.37 34.70 19.76
C HIS A 34 26.26 35.88 20.20
N ALA A 35 26.24 36.98 19.45
CA ALA A 35 27.15 38.12 19.64
C ALA A 35 27.17 38.70 21.08
N GLY A 36 26.06 38.57 21.82
CA GLY A 36 25.92 39.04 23.20
C GLY A 36 26.91 38.42 24.21
N LEU A 37 27.46 37.24 23.94
CA LEU A 37 28.46 36.59 24.81
C LEU A 37 29.82 37.34 24.81
N LEU A 38 30.20 37.93 23.68
CA LEU A 38 31.44 38.71 23.58
C LEU A 38 31.30 40.08 24.23
N ASP A 39 30.11 40.68 24.15
CA ASP A 39 29.79 41.96 24.80
C ASP A 39 29.70 41.82 26.34
N ALA A 40 29.33 40.64 26.85
CA ALA A 40 29.34 40.33 28.28
C ALA A 40 30.74 40.01 28.85
N GLY A 41 31.82 40.15 28.06
CA GLY A 41 33.20 39.95 28.51
C GLY A 41 33.64 38.49 28.63
N LEU A 42 32.79 37.52 28.26
CA LEU A 42 33.17 36.11 28.16
C LEU A 42 33.93 35.88 26.86
N GLY A 43 35.21 36.25 26.86
CA GLY A 43 36.10 35.97 25.73
C GLY A 43 36.15 34.48 25.39
N VAL A 44 36.48 34.16 24.13
CA VAL A 44 36.60 32.78 23.61
C VAL A 44 37.44 31.87 24.52
N GLY A 45 38.44 32.43 25.23
CA GLY A 45 39.24 31.71 26.21
C GLY A 45 38.49 31.24 27.47
N ALA A 46 37.45 31.96 27.92
CA ALA A 46 36.60 31.55 29.04
C ALA A 46 35.65 30.41 28.63
N ILE A 47 35.09 30.50 27.42
CA ILE A 47 34.23 29.45 26.84
C ILE A 47 35.04 28.16 26.62
N ARG A 48 36.27 28.26 26.09
CA ARG A 48 37.16 27.10 25.93
C ARG A 48 37.46 26.39 27.24
N LYS A 49 37.50 27.09 28.37
CA LYS A 49 37.71 26.49 29.69
C LYS A 49 36.51 25.71 30.23
N LEU A 50 35.31 25.91 29.67
CA LEU A 50 34.11 25.15 30.04
C LEU A 50 34.08 23.76 29.41
N PHE A 51 34.88 23.53 28.37
CA PHE A 51 34.97 22.24 27.67
C PHE A 51 36.34 21.61 27.89
N ALA A 52 36.43 20.29 27.85
CA ALA A 52 37.72 19.61 27.92
C ALA A 52 38.62 20.05 26.73
N PRO A 53 39.94 20.19 26.90
CA PRO A 53 40.85 20.79 25.91
C PRO A 53 40.76 20.21 24.48
N ASP A 54 40.28 18.97 24.36
CA ASP A 54 40.26 18.22 23.10
C ASP A 54 38.84 18.06 22.51
N THR A 55 37.83 18.65 23.17
CA THR A 55 36.39 18.45 22.82
C THR A 55 35.79 19.58 21.99
N LEU A 56 36.35 20.79 22.05
CA LEU A 56 35.82 21.97 21.35
C LEU A 56 36.73 22.34 20.17
N GLU A 57 36.27 22.05 18.94
CA GLU A 57 37.12 22.16 17.75
C GLU A 57 37.03 23.58 17.12
N TRP A 58 35.86 24.24 17.20
CA TRP A 58 35.63 25.57 16.61
C TRP A 58 34.69 26.44 17.46
N VAL A 59 34.99 27.75 17.53
CA VAL A 59 34.08 28.81 18.01
C VAL A 59 33.96 29.80 16.87
N LEU A 60 32.78 29.87 16.24
CA LEU A 60 32.50 30.83 15.17
C LEU A 60 31.92 32.09 15.82
N ALA A 61 32.62 33.21 15.67
CA ALA A 61 32.14 34.53 16.05
C ALA A 61 31.97 35.37 14.77
N PRO A 62 30.92 36.20 14.64
CA PRO A 62 30.84 37.15 13.55
C PRO A 62 32.01 38.16 13.63
N PRO A 63 32.48 38.71 12.49
CA PRO A 63 33.59 39.65 12.47
C PRO A 63 33.29 40.89 13.31
N ALA A 64 34.25 41.31 14.13
CA ALA A 64 34.17 42.53 14.92
C ALA A 64 34.02 43.75 14.00
N GLY A 65 32.89 44.46 14.06
CA GLY A 65 32.66 45.69 13.30
C GLY A 65 31.25 45.93 12.77
N ALA A 66 30.31 44.98 12.90
CA ALA A 66 28.92 45.18 12.47
C ALA A 66 28.09 45.95 13.52
N GLY A 67 28.46 47.21 13.77
CA GLY A 67 27.73 48.13 14.65
C GLY A 67 26.48 48.70 13.97
N GLY A 68 25.35 48.01 14.07
CA GLY A 68 24.03 48.51 13.67
C GLY A 68 22.94 47.52 14.10
N PRO A 69 21.69 47.95 14.34
CA PRO A 69 20.61 47.05 14.74
C PRO A 69 20.33 46.03 13.63
N LEU A 70 20.84 44.81 13.82
CA LEU A 70 20.75 43.69 12.90
C LEU A 70 19.38 43.00 13.02
N ALA A 71 18.33 43.69 12.62
CA ALA A 71 17.05 43.05 12.33
C ALA A 71 17.04 42.65 10.84
N GLY A 72 17.68 41.53 10.49
CA GLY A 72 17.49 40.88 9.18
C GLY A 72 18.74 40.24 8.54
N GLY A 73 19.91 40.89 8.60
CA GLY A 73 21.08 40.47 7.79
C GLY A 73 22.01 39.43 8.41
N ALA A 74 22.14 39.38 9.75
CA ALA A 74 23.07 38.47 10.43
C ALA A 74 22.70 36.98 10.26
N SER A 75 21.41 36.69 10.15
CA SER A 75 20.88 35.34 9.87
C SER A 75 21.30 34.84 8.48
N GLU A 76 21.33 35.71 7.46
CA GLU A 76 21.73 35.31 6.11
C GLU A 76 23.23 35.15 5.96
N ILE A 77 24.03 36.03 6.60
CA ILE A 77 25.49 35.93 6.58
C ILE A 77 25.96 34.70 7.36
N CYS A 78 25.36 34.39 8.51
CA CYS A 78 25.66 33.15 9.24
C CYS A 78 25.23 31.93 8.42
N ARG A 79 24.03 31.93 7.80
CA ARG A 79 23.60 30.82 6.91
C ARG A 79 24.54 30.63 5.70
N ALA A 80 25.05 31.71 5.10
CA ALA A 80 25.93 31.64 3.95
C ALA A 80 27.35 31.19 4.32
N ALA A 81 27.90 31.70 5.43
CA ALA A 81 29.19 31.26 5.96
C ALA A 81 29.13 29.81 6.48
N ASP A 82 28.02 29.43 7.12
CA ASP A 82 27.73 28.05 7.55
C ASP A 82 27.60 27.12 6.35
N ALA A 83 26.89 27.52 5.29
CA ALA A 83 26.75 26.70 4.09
C ALA A 83 28.11 26.47 3.39
N ALA A 84 28.97 27.48 3.32
CA ALA A 84 30.31 27.36 2.74
C ALA A 84 31.24 26.51 3.61
N ALA A 85 31.22 26.68 4.93
CA ALA A 85 32.00 25.87 5.87
C ALA A 85 31.51 24.41 5.92
N PHE A 86 30.20 24.17 5.92
CA PHE A 86 29.62 22.82 5.81
C PHE A 86 29.82 22.17 4.44
N ALA A 87 29.92 22.96 3.38
CA ALA A 87 30.30 22.47 2.06
C ALA A 87 31.77 22.02 2.02
N ALA A 88 32.63 22.64 2.82
CA ALA A 88 34.05 22.32 2.90
C ALA A 88 34.39 21.15 3.86
N LEU A 89 33.46 20.73 4.73
CA LEU A 89 33.68 19.57 5.60
C LEU A 89 33.71 18.27 4.77
N PRO A 90 34.66 17.36 5.01
CA PRO A 90 34.70 16.06 4.34
C PRO A 90 33.40 15.29 4.61
N ARG A 91 32.69 14.94 3.53
CA ARG A 91 31.41 14.21 3.57
C ARG A 91 31.65 12.73 3.32
N PRO A 92 30.96 11.82 4.02
CA PRO A 92 31.09 10.38 3.78
C PRO A 92 30.86 10.09 2.30
N ALA A 93 31.75 9.28 1.72
CA ALA A 93 31.80 8.99 0.29
C ALA A 93 30.50 8.38 -0.25
N VAL A 94 29.77 7.66 0.61
CA VAL A 94 28.40 7.22 0.36
C VAL A 94 27.57 7.47 1.61
N CYS A 95 26.45 8.17 1.47
CA CYS A 95 25.56 8.46 2.58
C CYS A 95 24.22 7.76 2.37
N ALA A 96 23.76 7.01 3.36
CA ALA A 96 22.38 6.52 3.44
C ALA A 96 21.64 7.06 4.68
N ALA A 97 22.36 7.63 5.65
CA ALA A 97 21.78 8.28 6.80
C ALA A 97 20.84 9.44 6.40
N GLY A 98 19.67 9.48 7.04
CA GLY A 98 18.66 10.52 6.83
C GLY A 98 17.82 10.36 5.56
N ALA A 99 17.95 9.26 4.82
CA ALA A 99 17.07 8.97 3.69
C ALA A 99 15.63 8.73 4.15
N PRO A 100 14.61 9.10 3.34
CA PRO A 100 13.23 8.73 3.63
C PRO A 100 13.03 7.20 3.55
N GLY A 101 12.02 6.71 4.28
CA GLY A 101 11.59 5.31 4.26
C GLY A 101 11.69 4.61 5.62
N ARG A 102 10.81 3.60 5.82
CA ARG A 102 10.76 2.77 7.03
C ARG A 102 11.93 1.77 7.07
N PHE A 103 12.09 1.07 8.19
CA PHE A 103 13.20 0.14 8.42
C PHE A 103 13.45 -0.85 7.25
N GLY A 104 12.40 -1.42 6.63
CA GLY A 104 12.57 -2.33 5.49
C GLY A 104 13.22 -1.68 4.27
N ASN A 105 12.94 -0.40 3.98
CA ASN A 105 13.60 0.34 2.90
C ASN A 105 15.06 0.58 3.23
N GLN A 106 15.34 1.00 4.47
CA GLN A 106 16.71 1.25 4.93
C GLN A 106 17.55 -0.02 5.01
N PHE A 107 16.95 -1.15 5.39
CA PHE A 107 17.60 -2.46 5.41
C PHE A 107 18.19 -2.81 4.04
N ILE A 108 17.37 -2.73 2.99
CA ILE A 108 17.78 -3.02 1.61
C ILE A 108 18.88 -2.05 1.18
N ARG A 109 18.63 -0.74 1.29
CA ARG A 109 19.57 0.32 0.88
C ARG A 109 20.92 0.21 1.59
N HIS A 110 20.93 -0.02 2.90
CA HIS A 110 22.15 -0.10 3.70
C HIS A 110 23.02 -1.29 3.34
N LEU A 111 22.43 -2.43 2.96
CA LEU A 111 23.21 -3.59 2.53
C LEU A 111 23.89 -3.34 1.18
N PHE A 112 23.23 -2.66 0.25
CA PHE A 112 23.87 -2.20 -0.99
C PHE A 112 25.00 -1.21 -0.72
N VAL A 113 24.78 -0.20 0.14
CA VAL A 113 25.82 0.75 0.52
C VAL A 113 26.97 0.08 1.24
N SER A 114 26.73 -0.88 2.12
CA SER A 114 27.77 -1.65 2.80
C SER A 114 28.58 -2.49 1.84
N ALA A 115 27.96 -3.14 0.86
CA ALA A 115 28.68 -3.92 -0.14
C ALA A 115 29.53 -3.02 -1.06
N LEU A 116 28.99 -1.86 -1.44
CA LEU A 116 29.71 -0.87 -2.22
C LEU A 116 30.89 -0.29 -1.44
N ALA A 117 30.66 0.08 -0.19
CA ALA A 117 31.69 0.59 0.72
C ALA A 117 32.81 -0.43 0.89
N GLN A 118 32.47 -1.70 1.10
CA GLN A 118 33.45 -2.79 1.23
C GLN A 118 34.28 -2.97 -0.04
N ARG A 119 33.65 -2.89 -1.21
CA ARG A 119 34.33 -3.08 -2.50
C ARG A 119 35.31 -1.94 -2.81
N CYS A 120 34.96 -0.70 -2.44
CA CYS A 120 35.67 0.49 -2.86
C CYS A 120 36.39 1.23 -1.71
N ASP A 121 36.45 0.60 -0.53
CA ASP A 121 36.97 1.17 0.74
C ASP A 121 36.33 2.52 1.08
N LEU A 122 35.03 2.69 0.81
CA LEU A 122 34.35 3.97 0.99
C LEU A 122 33.92 4.15 2.43
N ARG A 123 34.15 5.34 2.99
CA ARG A 123 33.53 5.70 4.25
C ARG A 123 32.04 5.92 4.06
N ALA A 124 31.24 5.21 4.87
CA ALA A 124 29.80 5.22 4.76
C ALA A 124 29.14 5.69 6.06
N ALA A 125 28.00 6.36 5.92
CA ALA A 125 27.15 6.74 7.03
C ALA A 125 25.79 6.04 6.92
N TYR A 126 25.40 5.35 7.98
CA TYR A 126 24.19 4.54 8.04
C TYR A 126 23.22 5.08 9.10
N SER A 127 21.93 5.03 8.83
CA SER A 127 20.94 4.95 9.92
C SER A 127 20.78 3.47 10.33
N HIS A 128 20.18 3.19 11.47
CA HIS A 128 19.86 1.83 11.91
C HIS A 128 21.03 0.81 11.95
N GLY A 129 22.28 1.29 12.07
CA GLY A 129 23.46 0.41 12.06
C GLY A 129 23.47 -0.57 13.24
N ALA A 130 22.94 -0.14 14.40
CA ALA A 130 22.82 -0.99 15.58
C ALA A 130 21.79 -2.11 15.36
N GLU A 131 20.66 -1.82 14.74
CA GLU A 131 19.61 -2.77 14.39
C GLU A 131 20.10 -3.82 13.39
N LEU A 132 20.82 -3.40 12.35
CA LEU A 132 21.46 -4.32 11.39
C LEU A 132 22.55 -5.18 12.04
N ALA A 133 23.36 -4.62 12.94
CA ALA A 133 24.32 -5.39 13.73
C ALA A 133 23.63 -6.44 14.61
N ARG A 134 22.48 -6.11 15.23
CA ARG A 134 21.66 -7.06 16.01
C ARG A 134 21.09 -8.19 15.15
N LEU A 135 20.86 -7.96 13.86
CA LEU A 135 20.50 -9.00 12.89
C LEU A 135 21.69 -9.89 12.47
N GLY A 136 22.90 -9.64 12.97
CA GLY A 136 24.11 -10.34 12.53
C GLY A 136 24.66 -9.83 11.20
N LEU A 137 24.30 -8.60 10.82
CA LEU A 137 24.69 -7.94 9.57
C LEU A 137 25.44 -6.63 9.87
N PRO A 138 26.64 -6.69 10.46
CA PRO A 138 27.44 -5.50 10.69
C PRO A 138 27.74 -4.81 9.34
N LEU A 139 27.55 -3.50 9.29
CA LEU A 139 27.78 -2.70 8.08
C LEU A 139 29.25 -2.27 8.03
N TYR A 140 29.84 -2.36 6.84
CA TYR A 140 31.23 -1.99 6.60
C TYR A 140 31.36 -0.48 6.41
N THR A 141 32.42 0.13 6.95
CA THR A 141 32.83 1.48 6.57
C THR A 141 34.33 1.51 6.33
N GLY A 142 34.73 2.06 5.18
CA GLY A 142 36.13 2.20 4.78
C GLY A 142 36.75 3.55 5.14
N ALA A 143 37.92 3.81 4.58
CA ALA A 143 38.71 5.01 4.84
C ALA A 143 38.58 6.10 3.77
N ARG A 144 38.17 5.78 2.55
CA ARG A 144 38.11 6.72 1.41
C ARG A 144 36.94 7.70 1.54
N TRP A 145 37.23 8.98 1.27
CA TRP A 145 36.27 10.08 1.27
C TRP A 145 36.35 10.84 -0.06
N PHE A 146 35.29 11.59 -0.38
CA PHE A 146 35.28 12.51 -1.52
C PHE A 146 34.93 13.92 -1.05
N ALA A 147 35.59 14.92 -1.66
CA ALA A 147 35.29 16.33 -1.40
C ALA A 147 34.10 16.86 -2.25
N ALA A 148 33.78 16.16 -3.34
CA ALA A 148 32.73 16.57 -4.27
C ALA A 148 31.33 16.39 -3.68
N ALA A 149 30.39 17.24 -4.12
CA ALA A 149 28.97 17.06 -3.84
C ALA A 149 28.49 15.72 -4.44
N PRO A 150 27.52 15.05 -3.79
CA PRO A 150 27.06 13.77 -4.29
C PRO A 150 26.35 13.90 -5.64
N ALA A 151 26.62 12.98 -6.57
CA ALA A 151 25.80 12.83 -7.75
C ALA A 151 24.53 12.02 -7.42
N ALA A 152 23.40 12.38 -8.04
CA ALA A 152 22.21 11.53 -8.03
C ALA A 152 22.53 10.20 -8.74
N THR A 153 21.89 9.11 -8.29
CA THR A 153 22.24 7.76 -8.73
C THR A 153 20.99 6.90 -8.84
N THR A 154 20.99 6.01 -9.83
CA THR A 154 19.94 5.03 -10.08
C THR A 154 20.26 3.67 -9.47
N GLU A 155 19.25 2.83 -9.24
CA GLU A 155 19.46 1.46 -8.75
C GLU A 155 20.33 0.61 -9.68
N ALA A 156 20.22 0.81 -11.00
CA ALA A 156 21.00 0.07 -12.00
C ALA A 156 22.50 0.36 -11.89
N GLU A 157 22.87 1.63 -11.66
CA GLU A 157 24.26 2.03 -11.43
C GLU A 157 24.80 1.46 -10.12
N VAL A 158 24.03 1.56 -9.02
CA VAL A 158 24.42 0.97 -7.73
C VAL A 158 24.70 -0.52 -7.87
N LEU A 159 23.79 -1.26 -8.52
CA LEU A 159 23.97 -2.68 -8.75
C LEU A 159 25.20 -2.98 -9.63
N ALA A 160 25.43 -2.20 -10.68
CA ALA A 160 26.58 -2.36 -11.56
C ALA A 160 27.90 -2.15 -10.81
N TRP A 161 27.98 -1.17 -9.91
CA TRP A 161 29.18 -0.95 -9.08
C TRP A 161 29.38 -2.05 -8.03
N VAL A 162 28.31 -2.45 -7.35
CA VAL A 162 28.37 -3.50 -6.31
C VAL A 162 28.80 -4.85 -6.90
N THR A 163 28.29 -5.20 -8.07
CA THR A 163 28.66 -6.44 -8.79
C THR A 163 29.99 -6.33 -9.53
N GLY A 164 30.51 -5.11 -9.74
CA GLY A 164 31.70 -4.87 -10.53
C GLY A 164 31.50 -4.90 -12.04
N ALA A 165 30.25 -4.90 -12.51
CA ALA A 165 29.92 -4.75 -13.92
C ALA A 165 30.29 -3.36 -14.48
N ALA A 166 30.42 -2.36 -13.61
CA ALA A 166 30.95 -1.04 -13.95
C ALA A 166 31.99 -0.58 -12.91
N PRO A 167 33.01 0.21 -13.31
CA PRO A 167 33.92 0.85 -12.37
C PRO A 167 33.16 1.86 -11.51
N PHE A 168 33.53 1.94 -10.22
CA PHE A 168 32.99 2.96 -9.33
C PHE A 168 33.54 4.34 -9.71
N PRO A 169 32.70 5.39 -9.84
CA PRO A 169 33.18 6.71 -10.21
C PRO A 169 34.07 7.32 -9.12
N ASP A 170 35.00 8.20 -9.50
CA ASP A 170 35.86 8.93 -8.55
C ASP A 170 35.11 10.14 -7.96
N THR A 171 33.92 9.92 -7.41
CA THR A 171 33.05 10.96 -6.85
C THR A 171 32.16 10.43 -5.71
N CYS A 172 31.58 11.35 -4.94
CA CYS A 172 30.60 11.04 -3.92
C CYS A 172 29.28 10.58 -4.55
N VAL A 173 28.66 9.55 -3.98
CA VAL A 173 27.40 8.97 -4.47
C VAL A 173 26.30 9.12 -3.42
N ASP A 174 25.13 9.61 -3.81
CA ASP A 174 23.97 9.73 -2.93
C ASP A 174 22.85 8.75 -3.31
N VAL A 175 22.71 7.72 -2.49
CA VAL A 175 21.66 6.70 -2.62
C VAL A 175 20.38 7.06 -1.87
N ARG A 176 20.29 8.25 -1.26
CA ARG A 176 19.12 8.70 -0.48
C ARG A 176 17.99 9.24 -1.37
N ASN A 177 18.25 9.39 -2.66
CA ASN A 177 17.27 9.91 -3.61
C ASN A 177 16.10 8.92 -3.82
N ASP A 178 14.94 9.46 -4.19
CA ASP A 178 13.71 8.66 -4.38
C ASP A 178 13.78 7.67 -5.55
N ASN A 179 14.79 7.78 -6.40
CA ASN A 179 15.03 6.86 -7.52
C ASN A 179 15.96 5.69 -7.15
N CYS A 180 16.36 5.58 -5.87
CA CYS A 180 17.33 4.58 -5.42
C CYS A 180 16.92 3.92 -4.09
N TYR A 181 15.93 3.02 -4.14
CA TYR A 181 15.58 2.14 -3.00
C TYR A 181 16.27 0.77 -3.08
N CYS A 182 16.88 0.45 -4.22
CA CYS A 182 17.46 -0.83 -4.59
C CYS A 182 16.43 -1.98 -4.54
N GLN A 183 15.21 -1.74 -5.04
CA GLN A 183 14.06 -2.65 -4.95
C GLN A 183 13.62 -3.25 -6.30
N SER A 184 14.33 -2.94 -7.39
CA SER A 184 14.17 -3.62 -8.67
C SER A 184 14.50 -5.12 -8.60
N ARG A 185 13.94 -5.90 -9.54
CA ARG A 185 14.17 -7.37 -9.62
C ARG A 185 15.65 -7.75 -9.56
N PRO A 186 16.54 -7.13 -10.34
CA PRO A 186 17.96 -7.49 -10.32
C PRO A 186 18.61 -7.19 -8.96
N CYS A 187 18.24 -6.08 -8.32
CA CYS A 187 18.71 -5.74 -6.98
C CYS A 187 18.23 -6.76 -5.94
N SER A 188 16.95 -7.12 -5.97
CA SER A 188 16.35 -8.09 -5.05
C SER A 188 16.99 -9.48 -5.17
N LEU A 189 17.27 -9.94 -6.40
CA LEU A 189 17.98 -11.21 -6.63
C LEU A 189 19.42 -11.18 -6.10
N TRP A 190 20.15 -10.08 -6.32
CA TRP A 190 21.48 -9.91 -5.76
C TRP A 190 21.45 -9.91 -4.23
N LEU A 191 20.52 -9.16 -3.63
CA LEU A 191 20.36 -9.07 -2.17
C LEU A 191 20.06 -10.44 -1.58
N HIS A 192 19.15 -11.20 -2.19
CA HIS A 192 18.79 -12.54 -1.76
C HIS A 192 20.01 -13.48 -1.74
N ALA A 193 20.80 -13.48 -2.81
CA ALA A 193 22.04 -14.26 -2.88
C ALA A 193 23.07 -13.79 -1.85
N HIS A 194 23.22 -12.47 -1.68
CA HIS A 194 24.16 -11.85 -0.75
C HIS A 194 23.84 -12.15 0.73
N LEU A 195 22.56 -12.26 1.08
CA LEU A 195 22.14 -12.61 2.44
C LEU A 195 22.31 -14.10 2.72
N LYS A 196 22.12 -14.97 1.72
CA LYS A 196 22.38 -16.42 1.88
C LYS A 196 23.82 -16.72 2.29
N THR A 197 24.81 -15.97 1.79
CA THR A 197 26.21 -16.14 2.23
C THR A 197 26.47 -15.73 3.68
N ARG A 198 25.51 -15.04 4.32
CA ARG A 198 25.58 -14.57 5.72
C ARG A 198 24.63 -15.30 6.66
N ALA A 199 23.92 -16.33 6.18
CA ALA A 199 22.91 -17.03 6.96
C ALA A 199 23.44 -17.52 8.32
N ALA A 200 24.68 -18.03 8.38
CA ALA A 200 25.28 -18.48 9.63
C ALA A 200 25.43 -17.37 10.68
N ALA A 201 25.90 -16.18 10.27
CA ALA A 201 26.06 -15.03 11.16
C ALA A 201 24.71 -14.52 11.67
N VAL A 202 23.72 -14.44 10.77
CA VAL A 202 22.34 -14.04 11.12
C VAL A 202 21.72 -15.01 12.12
N ARG A 203 21.81 -16.33 11.87
CA ARG A 203 21.32 -17.36 12.79
C ARG A 203 22.01 -17.29 14.15
N ALA A 204 23.32 -17.06 14.19
CA ALA A 204 24.07 -16.93 15.44
C ALA A 204 23.59 -15.73 16.27
N ALA A 205 23.36 -14.59 15.63
CA ALA A 205 22.87 -13.37 16.28
C ALA A 205 21.40 -13.45 16.72
N ASN A 206 20.61 -14.36 16.14
CA ASN A 206 19.18 -14.47 16.42
C ASN A 206 18.93 -14.99 17.87
N PRO A 207 18.23 -14.24 18.74
CA PRO A 207 17.92 -14.68 20.10
C PRO A 207 16.97 -15.89 20.13
N PHE A 208 16.23 -16.13 19.05
CA PHE A 208 15.31 -17.28 18.90
C PHE A 208 15.96 -18.48 18.21
N ARG A 209 17.29 -18.49 18.03
CA ARG A 209 18.04 -19.56 17.32
C ARG A 209 17.79 -20.98 17.84
N GLY A 210 17.31 -21.14 19.08
CA GLY A 210 16.91 -22.44 19.62
C GLY A 210 15.76 -23.12 18.86
N ARG A 211 15.03 -22.38 18.02
CA ARG A 211 13.92 -22.85 17.18
C ARG A 211 14.34 -23.51 15.86
N TYR A 212 15.57 -23.29 15.38
CA TYR A 212 16.17 -24.05 14.28
C TYR A 212 16.55 -25.47 14.78
N LEU A 213 16.44 -26.55 13.98
CA LEU A 213 17.05 -27.85 14.37
C LEU A 213 18.56 -27.80 14.20
N GLY A 214 19.28 -28.45 15.11
CA GLY A 214 20.71 -28.75 14.90
C GLY A 214 21.71 -27.71 15.41
N ASN A 215 21.52 -27.14 16.61
CA ASN A 215 22.62 -26.50 17.34
C ASN A 215 23.71 -27.50 17.83
N SER A 216 23.69 -28.75 17.34
CA SER A 216 24.64 -29.80 17.70
C SER A 216 25.95 -29.72 16.92
N GLY A 217 26.50 -28.52 16.67
CA GLY A 217 27.91 -28.29 16.25
C GLY A 217 28.46 -29.02 15.01
N SER A 218 27.72 -29.89 14.34
CA SER A 218 28.20 -30.69 13.22
C SER A 218 27.97 -29.94 11.92
N ALA A 219 29.04 -29.72 11.15
CA ALA A 219 29.00 -29.17 9.81
C ALA A 219 28.00 -29.97 8.96
N ARG A 220 26.83 -29.39 8.70
CA ARG A 220 25.81 -29.97 7.83
C ARG A 220 25.89 -29.29 6.46
N ASP A 221 25.48 -30.02 5.44
CA ASP A 221 25.36 -29.51 4.08
C ASP A 221 24.45 -28.25 4.07
N PRO A 222 24.97 -27.08 3.67
CA PRO A 222 24.20 -25.84 3.62
C PRO A 222 23.08 -25.86 2.57
N ALA A 223 23.04 -26.84 1.67
CA ALA A 223 21.97 -27.02 0.69
C ALA A 223 20.81 -27.88 1.22
N ALA A 224 20.99 -28.63 2.30
CA ALA A 224 19.92 -29.43 2.89
C ALA A 224 19.03 -28.54 3.77
N PRO A 225 17.68 -28.60 3.65
CA PRO A 225 16.79 -27.83 4.50
C PRO A 225 17.06 -28.15 5.97
N THR A 226 17.36 -27.13 6.76
CA THR A 226 17.47 -27.27 8.22
C THR A 226 16.07 -27.62 8.71
N PRO A 227 15.85 -28.80 9.30
CA PRO A 227 14.53 -29.10 9.81
C PRO A 227 14.22 -28.10 10.94
N PHE A 228 12.96 -27.79 11.21
CA PHE A 228 12.60 -26.89 12.32
C PHE A 228 12.17 -27.68 13.54
N LYS A 229 12.45 -27.17 14.75
CA LYS A 229 11.89 -27.76 15.99
C LYS A 229 10.41 -27.43 16.16
N ASN A 230 9.93 -26.45 15.41
CA ASN A 230 8.57 -25.95 15.45
C ASN A 230 7.91 -26.16 14.08
N SER A 231 6.59 -26.22 14.09
CA SER A 231 5.72 -26.24 12.91
C SER A 231 4.99 -24.92 12.73
N ASP A 232 5.52 -23.82 13.27
CA ASP A 232 4.78 -22.55 13.29
C ASP A 232 4.80 -21.87 11.92
N VAL A 233 3.67 -21.25 11.58
CA VAL A 233 3.54 -20.32 10.45
C VAL A 233 3.57 -18.89 10.98
N PHE A 234 4.39 -18.02 10.39
CA PHE A 234 4.37 -16.58 10.67
C PHE A 234 3.67 -15.84 9.53
N VAL A 235 2.59 -15.14 9.81
CA VAL A 235 1.82 -14.36 8.84
C VAL A 235 2.05 -12.87 9.11
N HIS A 236 2.67 -12.18 8.15
CA HIS A 236 2.81 -10.73 8.20
C HIS A 236 1.72 -10.06 7.36
N VAL A 237 0.89 -9.24 7.99
CA VAL A 237 -0.23 -8.53 7.37
C VAL A 237 0.01 -7.02 7.44
N ARG A 238 0.11 -6.34 6.29
CA ARG A 238 0.35 -4.89 6.20
C ARG A 238 -0.95 -4.14 5.91
N LEU A 239 -1.36 -3.23 6.79
CA LEU A 239 -2.69 -2.57 6.71
C LEU A 239 -2.70 -1.08 7.08
N ASP A 240 -1.57 -0.47 7.42
CA ASP A 240 -1.45 0.98 7.71
C ASP A 240 -1.53 1.81 6.39
N ASP A 241 -0.51 2.59 6.07
CA ASP A 241 -0.42 3.44 4.85
C ASP A 241 -0.50 2.71 3.49
N ALA A 242 -0.56 1.37 3.51
CA ALA A 242 -0.60 0.52 2.33
C ALA A 242 -1.76 -0.50 2.35
N ALA A 243 -2.82 -0.25 3.13
CA ALA A 243 -4.00 -1.11 3.24
C ALA A 243 -4.61 -1.49 1.87
N GLN A 244 -4.66 -0.52 0.96
CA GLN A 244 -5.18 -0.65 -0.40
C GLN A 244 -4.39 -1.64 -1.27
N TRP A 245 -3.17 -1.96 -0.86
CA TRP A 245 -2.28 -2.92 -1.52
C TRP A 245 -2.21 -4.25 -0.77
N SER A 246 -3.01 -4.44 0.28
CA SER A 246 -3.08 -5.72 0.97
C SER A 246 -3.75 -6.76 0.07
N PRO A 247 -3.19 -7.98 -0.05
CA PRO A 247 -3.79 -9.05 -0.87
C PRO A 247 -5.11 -9.61 -0.31
N GLY A 248 -5.54 -9.12 0.86
CA GLY A 248 -6.80 -9.50 1.49
C GLY A 248 -6.77 -10.87 2.17
N PHE A 249 -7.84 -11.16 2.91
CA PHE A 249 -7.97 -12.38 3.72
C PHE A 249 -7.76 -13.68 2.93
N GLU A 250 -8.36 -13.79 1.75
CA GLU A 250 -8.37 -15.03 0.96
C GLU A 250 -6.96 -15.52 0.59
N TYR A 251 -6.07 -14.59 0.28
CA TYR A 251 -4.67 -14.89 0.05
C TYR A 251 -4.02 -15.49 1.30
N TYR A 252 -4.12 -14.80 2.44
CA TYR A 252 -3.45 -15.22 3.68
C TYR A 252 -3.96 -16.58 4.14
N ALA A 253 -5.28 -16.79 4.14
CA ALA A 253 -5.89 -18.06 4.54
C ALA A 253 -5.43 -19.21 3.65
N ARG A 254 -5.35 -18.99 2.34
CA ARG A 254 -4.80 -19.99 1.41
C ARG A 254 -3.33 -20.29 1.67
N ALA A 255 -2.51 -19.26 1.86
CA ALA A 255 -1.09 -19.44 2.12
C ALA A 255 -0.86 -20.24 3.42
N VAL A 256 -1.64 -19.99 4.47
CA VAL A 256 -1.62 -20.76 5.72
C VAL A 256 -2.01 -22.23 5.49
N ARG A 257 -3.11 -22.50 4.78
CA ARG A 257 -3.51 -23.88 4.43
C ARG A 257 -2.45 -24.58 3.58
N ARG A 258 -1.83 -23.86 2.65
CA ARG A 258 -0.76 -24.41 1.80
C ARG A 258 0.48 -24.76 2.62
N ALA A 259 0.88 -23.90 3.55
CA ALA A 259 1.96 -24.20 4.49
C ALA A 259 1.67 -25.48 5.28
N ALA A 260 0.45 -25.64 5.79
CA ALA A 260 0.03 -26.85 6.51
C ALA A 260 0.16 -28.11 5.65
N ALA A 261 -0.28 -28.05 4.39
CA ALA A 261 -0.19 -29.17 3.46
C ALA A 261 1.26 -29.52 3.12
N ASP A 262 2.11 -28.51 2.89
CA ASP A 262 3.53 -28.71 2.61
C ASP A 262 4.27 -29.29 3.83
N PHE A 263 3.86 -28.95 5.07
CA PHE A 263 4.37 -29.59 6.29
C PHE A 263 4.02 -31.06 6.35
N ALA A 264 2.74 -31.41 6.12
CA ALA A 264 2.28 -32.80 6.14
C ALA A 264 2.99 -33.65 5.08
N ALA A 265 3.21 -33.12 3.88
CA ALA A 265 3.93 -33.80 2.80
C ALA A 265 5.41 -34.07 3.14
N ALA A 266 6.07 -33.10 3.78
CA ALA A 266 7.45 -33.25 4.23
C ALA A 266 7.57 -34.30 5.35
N ASP A 267 6.63 -34.33 6.28
CA ASP A 267 6.64 -35.26 7.42
C ASP A 267 6.37 -36.71 6.96
N GLN A 268 5.48 -36.91 5.99
CA GLN A 268 5.25 -38.22 5.34
C GLN A 268 6.50 -38.72 4.61
N SER A 269 7.19 -37.82 3.91
CA SER A 269 8.43 -38.17 3.19
C SER A 269 9.55 -38.57 4.16
N ALA A 270 9.61 -37.95 5.34
CA ALA A 270 10.56 -38.31 6.39
C ALA A 270 10.22 -39.66 7.05
N ALA A 271 8.95 -39.96 7.25
CA ALA A 271 8.49 -41.23 7.84
C ALA A 271 8.74 -42.45 6.93
N ALA A 272 8.79 -42.26 5.61
CA ALA A 272 9.10 -43.32 4.65
C ALA A 272 10.61 -43.68 4.58
N ALA A 273 11.48 -42.91 5.23
CA ALA A 273 12.92 -43.21 5.28
C ALA A 273 13.21 -44.32 6.31
N PRO A 274 13.92 -45.40 5.94
CA PRO A 274 14.18 -46.54 6.82
C PRO A 274 15.24 -46.18 7.88
N SER A 275 14.83 -45.63 9.03
CA SER A 275 15.71 -45.55 10.21
C SER A 275 14.92 -45.41 11.53
N SER A 276 15.53 -45.87 12.61
CA SER A 276 15.04 -46.00 13.99
C SER A 276 14.76 -44.67 14.74
N LEU A 277 14.32 -43.62 14.04
CA LEU A 277 14.08 -42.27 14.57
C LEU A 277 12.60 -41.85 14.51
N ALA A 278 11.68 -42.82 14.45
CA ALA A 278 10.23 -42.63 14.41
C ALA A 278 9.63 -42.20 15.77
N VAL A 279 10.13 -41.11 16.38
CA VAL A 279 9.69 -40.64 17.71
C VAL A 279 8.71 -39.46 17.65
N PHE A 280 8.36 -38.93 16.48
CA PHE A 280 7.48 -37.74 16.41
C PHE A 280 6.26 -37.85 15.46
N ALA A 281 5.87 -39.06 15.04
CA ALA A 281 4.69 -39.24 14.20
C ALA A 281 3.44 -39.56 15.06
N ASN A 282 2.77 -38.52 15.56
CA ASN A 282 1.40 -38.54 16.10
C ASN A 282 0.96 -37.08 16.33
N THR A 283 -0.22 -36.58 15.99
CA THR A 283 -1.55 -37.14 15.70
C THR A 283 -2.27 -36.22 14.68
N ALA A 284 -3.33 -36.73 14.04
CA ALA A 284 -4.13 -36.12 12.97
C ALA A 284 -4.91 -34.83 13.33
N ASP A 285 -4.44 -34.05 14.30
CA ASP A 285 -4.98 -32.74 14.62
C ASP A 285 -4.11 -31.68 13.92
N THR A 286 -4.38 -31.49 12.63
CA THR A 286 -3.65 -30.59 11.71
C THR A 286 -3.90 -29.10 12.00
N ALA A 287 -4.09 -28.74 13.27
CA ALA A 287 -4.25 -27.36 13.68
C ALA A 287 -2.95 -26.61 13.40
N VAL A 288 -2.99 -25.71 12.41
CA VAL A 288 -1.85 -24.85 12.10
C VAL A 288 -1.56 -23.97 13.30
N THR A 289 -0.41 -24.17 13.93
CA THR A 289 0.09 -23.26 14.97
C THR A 289 0.85 -22.11 14.33
N GLY A 290 0.80 -20.93 14.93
CA GLY A 290 1.52 -19.80 14.35
C GLY A 290 1.16 -18.45 14.90
N TRP A 291 1.54 -17.43 14.15
CA TRP A 291 1.55 -16.05 14.59
C TRP A 291 1.09 -15.11 13.48
N VAL A 292 0.21 -14.17 13.81
CA VAL A 292 -0.18 -13.06 12.95
C VAL A 292 0.44 -11.77 13.48
N SER A 293 1.29 -11.14 12.69
CA SER A 293 1.88 -9.83 12.99
C SER A 293 1.32 -8.79 12.03
N SER A 294 0.82 -7.68 12.57
CA SER A 294 0.20 -6.61 11.79
C SER A 294 0.41 -5.27 12.48
N ASP A 295 0.46 -4.21 11.68
CA ASP A 295 0.35 -2.84 12.17
C ASP A 295 -1.08 -2.48 12.63
N SER A 296 -2.07 -3.28 12.22
CA SER A 296 -3.48 -3.15 12.61
C SER A 296 -4.07 -4.53 12.97
N PRO A 297 -3.68 -5.14 14.11
CA PRO A 297 -4.12 -6.49 14.47
C PRO A 297 -5.65 -6.62 14.68
N ALA A 298 -6.34 -5.51 14.99
CA ALA A 298 -7.80 -5.47 15.13
C ALA A 298 -8.56 -5.44 13.79
N HIS A 299 -7.87 -5.29 12.65
CA HIS A 299 -8.50 -5.23 11.35
C HIS A 299 -9.20 -6.54 10.97
N GLU A 300 -10.31 -6.46 10.22
CA GLU A 300 -11.16 -7.61 9.84
C GLU A 300 -10.35 -8.77 9.27
N THR A 301 -9.43 -8.52 8.32
CA THR A 301 -8.50 -9.52 7.78
C THR A 301 -7.77 -10.32 8.85
N CYS A 302 -7.22 -9.66 9.88
CA CYS A 302 -6.49 -10.33 10.95
C CYS A 302 -7.44 -11.12 11.87
N GLN A 303 -8.58 -10.52 12.22
CA GLN A 303 -9.59 -11.17 13.06
C GLN A 303 -10.17 -12.41 12.40
N ARG A 304 -10.45 -12.36 11.09
CA ARG A 304 -10.89 -13.51 10.30
C ARG A 304 -9.83 -14.62 10.26
N LEU A 305 -8.54 -14.28 10.15
CA LEU A 305 -7.46 -15.28 10.19
C LEU A 305 -7.40 -15.99 11.53
N LEU A 306 -7.47 -15.24 12.63
CA LEU A 306 -7.47 -15.82 13.98
C LEU A 306 -8.71 -16.68 14.24
N ALA A 307 -9.86 -16.28 13.71
CA ALA A 307 -11.10 -17.04 13.83
C ALA A 307 -11.08 -18.33 12.99
N GLU A 308 -10.53 -18.29 11.77
CA GLU A 308 -10.47 -19.47 10.90
C GLU A 308 -9.37 -20.46 11.32
N PHE A 309 -8.24 -19.96 11.82
CA PHE A 309 -7.11 -20.76 12.27
C PHE A 309 -6.90 -20.56 13.78
N PRO A 310 -7.61 -21.31 14.64
CA PRO A 310 -7.57 -21.11 16.09
C PRO A 310 -6.20 -21.40 16.73
N GLY A 311 -5.27 -22.04 16.01
CA GLY A 311 -3.88 -22.21 16.43
C GLY A 311 -2.98 -21.00 16.16
N LEU A 312 -3.48 -19.96 15.48
CA LEU A 312 -2.77 -18.71 15.29
C LEU A 312 -2.99 -17.77 16.48
N ALA A 313 -1.93 -17.12 16.93
CA ALA A 313 -1.97 -16.06 17.94
C ALA A 313 -1.48 -14.72 17.36
N VAL A 314 -1.81 -13.60 18.02
CA VAL A 314 -1.24 -12.30 17.63
C VAL A 314 0.20 -12.20 18.12
N TRP A 315 1.12 -11.84 17.24
CA TRP A 315 2.47 -11.40 17.60
C TRP A 315 2.51 -9.87 17.61
N SER A 316 2.80 -9.29 18.78
CA SER A 316 2.92 -7.85 18.96
C SER A 316 4.19 -7.54 19.74
N ASP A 317 5.29 -7.36 19.01
CA ASP A 317 6.56 -6.91 19.56
C ASP A 317 6.87 -5.52 18.99
N PRO A 318 7.06 -4.49 19.84
CA PRO A 318 7.34 -3.14 19.36
C PRO A 318 8.73 -3.04 18.69
N ASP A 319 9.63 -3.99 18.95
CA ASP A 319 10.93 -4.05 18.30
C ASP A 319 10.84 -4.80 16.96
N VAL A 320 10.94 -4.03 15.88
CA VAL A 320 10.91 -4.54 14.50
C VAL A 320 12.02 -5.55 14.22
N VAL A 321 13.21 -5.40 14.85
CA VAL A 321 14.32 -6.34 14.70
C VAL A 321 13.95 -7.68 15.32
N ARG A 322 13.36 -7.64 16.50
CA ARG A 322 12.94 -8.85 17.23
C ARG A 322 11.82 -9.58 16.49
N THR A 323 10.89 -8.84 15.86
CA THR A 323 9.86 -9.41 14.99
C THR A 323 10.47 -10.14 13.78
N ILE A 324 11.43 -9.52 13.06
CA ILE A 324 12.13 -10.16 11.94
C ILE A 324 12.91 -11.41 12.40
N GLN A 325 13.60 -11.32 13.53
CA GLN A 325 14.34 -12.44 14.12
C GLN A 325 13.40 -13.59 14.48
N PHE A 326 12.26 -13.31 15.10
CA PHE A 326 11.27 -14.32 15.44
C PHE A 326 10.68 -14.99 14.19
N ALA A 327 10.18 -14.18 13.26
CA ALA A 327 9.57 -14.64 12.02
C ALA A 327 10.51 -15.54 11.19
N SER A 328 11.80 -15.19 11.10
CA SER A 328 12.81 -15.98 10.39
C SER A 328 13.12 -17.35 11.02
N THR A 329 12.53 -17.68 12.17
CA THR A 329 12.65 -19.00 12.82
C THR A 329 11.39 -19.88 12.69
N CYS A 330 10.34 -19.38 12.05
CA CYS A 330 9.12 -20.14 11.80
C CYS A 330 9.33 -21.07 10.58
N ARG A 331 8.70 -22.25 10.61
CA ARG A 331 8.82 -23.25 9.53
C ARG A 331 8.29 -22.72 8.19
N ALA A 332 7.26 -21.88 8.25
CA ALA A 332 6.79 -21.11 7.11
C ALA A 332 6.60 -19.63 7.44
N VAL A 333 6.71 -18.78 6.41
CA VAL A 333 6.41 -17.36 6.49
C VAL A 333 5.47 -16.99 5.35
N VAL A 334 4.34 -16.36 5.68
CA VAL A 334 3.38 -15.79 4.75
C VAL A 334 3.53 -14.27 4.75
N LEU A 335 3.86 -13.72 3.59
CA LEU A 335 4.21 -12.31 3.43
C LEU A 335 3.04 -11.48 2.88
N SER A 336 3.01 -10.19 3.20
CA SER A 336 2.26 -9.16 2.46
C SER A 336 3.16 -8.48 1.43
N HIS A 337 2.62 -7.55 0.65
CA HIS A 337 3.44 -6.58 -0.07
C HIS A 337 4.17 -5.61 0.89
N GLY A 338 5.30 -5.05 0.45
CA GLY A 338 6.11 -4.07 1.18
C GLY A 338 7.54 -4.53 1.56
N SER A 339 8.42 -3.56 1.78
CA SER A 339 9.86 -3.78 2.04
C SER A 339 10.13 -4.53 3.36
N PHE A 340 9.29 -4.34 4.37
CA PHE A 340 9.40 -5.05 5.64
C PHE A 340 9.12 -6.56 5.47
N SER A 341 8.08 -6.93 4.73
CA SER A 341 7.79 -8.32 4.37
C SER A 341 8.93 -8.96 3.56
N ALA A 342 9.43 -8.24 2.55
CA ALA A 342 10.57 -8.71 1.75
C ALA A 342 11.82 -8.94 2.63
N THR A 343 12.05 -8.08 3.64
CA THR A 343 13.14 -8.24 4.62
C THR A 343 12.97 -9.52 5.44
N ILE A 344 11.76 -9.78 5.95
CA ILE A 344 11.45 -11.02 6.69
C ILE A 344 11.75 -12.24 5.80
N GLY A 345 11.20 -12.27 4.58
CA GLY A 345 11.39 -13.39 3.65
C GLY A 345 12.86 -13.64 3.31
N ASN A 346 13.64 -12.58 3.09
CA ASN A 346 15.07 -12.70 2.77
C ASN A 346 15.93 -13.23 3.93
N LEU A 347 15.49 -13.07 5.18
CA LEU A 347 16.17 -13.58 6.36
C LEU A 347 15.62 -14.92 6.85
N ALA A 348 14.48 -15.37 6.32
CA ALA A 348 13.86 -16.66 6.59
C ALA A 348 14.52 -17.78 5.76
N PHE A 349 15.83 -17.95 5.89
CA PHE A 349 16.67 -18.80 5.01
C PHE A 349 16.21 -20.25 4.90
N ASP A 350 15.69 -20.80 5.99
CA ASP A 350 15.28 -22.20 6.08
C ASP A 350 13.78 -22.39 5.88
N SER A 351 12.99 -21.29 5.92
CA SER A 351 11.53 -21.36 5.92
C SER A 351 10.97 -21.57 4.52
N LEU A 352 9.77 -22.16 4.45
CA LEU A 352 8.92 -22.02 3.27
C LEU A 352 8.37 -20.58 3.22
N VAL A 353 8.69 -19.84 2.17
CA VAL A 353 8.25 -18.44 2.03
C VAL A 353 7.15 -18.34 0.99
N TYR A 354 5.98 -17.86 1.42
CA TYR A 354 4.80 -17.62 0.59
C TYR A 354 4.60 -16.12 0.40
N TYR A 355 4.32 -15.70 -0.84
CA TYR A 355 4.10 -14.30 -1.18
C TYR A 355 2.91 -14.12 -2.15
N PRO A 356 2.24 -12.95 -2.15
CA PRO A 356 1.10 -12.69 -3.02
C PRO A 356 1.56 -12.34 -4.45
N PRO A 357 0.76 -12.67 -5.49
CA PRO A 357 1.04 -12.21 -6.83
C PRO A 357 0.98 -10.69 -6.89
N TYR A 358 1.74 -10.10 -7.81
CA TYR A 358 1.60 -8.69 -8.10
C TYR A 358 0.23 -8.40 -8.73
N PRO A 359 -0.40 -7.25 -8.41
CA PRO A 359 -1.63 -6.85 -9.08
C PRO A 359 -1.38 -6.74 -10.60
N ALA A 360 -2.38 -7.15 -11.39
CA ALA A 360 -2.32 -6.99 -12.83
C ALA A 360 -2.15 -5.50 -13.19
N ALA A 361 -1.32 -5.20 -14.18
CA ALA A 361 -1.08 -3.84 -14.66
C ALA A 361 -2.43 -3.14 -15.00
N PRO A 362 -2.58 -1.82 -14.74
CA PRO A 362 -1.53 -0.82 -14.57
C PRO A 362 -1.33 -0.35 -13.12
N ALA A 363 -1.74 -1.11 -12.11
CA ALA A 363 -1.59 -0.71 -10.72
C ALA A 363 -0.09 -0.70 -10.33
N GLN A 364 0.59 0.39 -10.65
CA GLN A 364 2.00 0.59 -10.36
C GLN A 364 2.16 0.61 -8.84
N MET A 365 2.75 -0.45 -8.29
CA MET A 365 3.18 -0.42 -6.90
C MET A 365 4.31 0.58 -6.74
N TRP A 366 4.47 1.09 -5.52
CA TRP A 366 5.51 2.06 -5.18
C TRP A 366 6.93 1.46 -5.10
N PHE A 367 7.09 0.18 -5.41
CA PHE A 367 8.34 -0.56 -5.35
C PHE A 367 8.48 -1.54 -6.54
N GLY A 368 9.71 -1.98 -6.82
CA GLY A 368 10.01 -2.96 -7.88
C GLY A 368 9.66 -4.41 -7.51
N ASP A 369 10.24 -5.38 -8.21
CA ASP A 369 10.01 -6.80 -7.88
C ASP A 369 10.93 -7.25 -6.74
N MET A 370 10.39 -7.34 -5.52
CA MET A 370 11.12 -7.80 -4.31
C MET A 370 10.81 -9.25 -3.89
N PHE A 371 9.81 -9.89 -4.51
CA PHE A 371 9.25 -11.15 -4.01
C PHE A 371 9.48 -12.36 -4.93
N THR A 372 9.79 -12.16 -6.22
CA THR A 372 10.01 -13.29 -7.14
C THR A 372 11.40 -13.90 -6.97
N MET A 373 11.62 -14.55 -5.82
CA MET A 373 12.91 -15.13 -5.44
C MET A 373 12.95 -16.64 -5.70
N PRO A 374 14.13 -17.21 -6.02
CA PRO A 374 14.28 -18.65 -6.16
C PRO A 374 13.87 -19.41 -4.89
N GLY A 375 12.93 -20.35 -5.04
CA GLY A 375 12.43 -21.20 -3.96
C GLY A 375 11.26 -20.60 -3.16
N TRP A 376 10.86 -19.35 -3.42
CA TRP A 376 9.64 -18.79 -2.82
C TRP A 376 8.41 -19.22 -3.61
N VAL A 377 7.28 -19.36 -2.92
CA VAL A 377 6.03 -19.84 -3.49
C VAL A 377 5.07 -18.66 -3.65
N CYS A 378 4.78 -18.30 -4.90
CA CYS A 378 3.70 -17.36 -5.20
C CYS A 378 2.37 -18.06 -4.92
N VAL A 379 1.60 -17.53 -3.96
CA VAL A 379 0.26 -18.02 -3.67
C VAL A 379 -0.71 -17.10 -4.38
N THR A 380 -1.15 -17.50 -5.56
CA THR A 380 -2.29 -16.84 -6.18
C THR A 380 -3.50 -17.06 -5.28
N ALA A 381 -4.25 -15.99 -4.99
CA ALA A 381 -5.62 -16.16 -4.52
C ALA A 381 -6.36 -17.09 -5.52
N PRO A 382 -7.41 -17.81 -5.11
CA PRO A 382 -8.24 -18.45 -6.13
C PRO A 382 -8.63 -17.31 -7.08
N GLU A 383 -8.72 -17.58 -8.38
CA GLU A 383 -9.81 -16.92 -9.09
C GLU A 383 -11.03 -17.28 -8.25
N ALA A 384 -11.49 -16.33 -7.43
CA ALA A 384 -12.66 -16.56 -6.58
C ALA A 384 -13.69 -17.16 -7.54
N PRO A 385 -14.33 -18.30 -7.19
CA PRO A 385 -15.27 -18.93 -8.10
C PRO A 385 -16.19 -17.83 -8.59
N PRO A 386 -16.35 -17.64 -9.92
CA PRO A 386 -16.98 -16.47 -10.52
C PRO A 386 -18.07 -15.89 -9.66
N VAL A 387 -17.73 -14.86 -8.89
CA VAL A 387 -18.72 -14.18 -8.08
C VAL A 387 -19.51 -13.37 -9.09
N ALA A 388 -20.64 -13.93 -9.52
CA ALA A 388 -21.48 -13.30 -10.53
C ALA A 388 -21.72 -11.84 -10.12
N PRO A 389 -21.53 -10.89 -11.05
CA PRO A 389 -21.69 -9.48 -10.72
C PRO A 389 -23.12 -9.21 -10.27
N LEU A 390 -23.28 -8.37 -9.25
CA LEU A 390 -24.59 -7.83 -8.90
C LEU A 390 -25.04 -6.92 -10.03
N LYS A 391 -26.26 -7.14 -10.52
CA LYS A 391 -26.83 -6.38 -11.62
C LYS A 391 -27.67 -5.25 -11.03
N ILE A 392 -27.41 -4.00 -11.40
CA ILE A 392 -28.09 -2.83 -10.82
C ILE A 392 -28.61 -1.93 -11.94
N SER A 393 -29.91 -1.63 -11.95
CA SER A 393 -30.48 -0.66 -12.89
C SER A 393 -30.00 0.75 -12.56
N LEU A 394 -29.68 1.55 -13.58
CA LEU A 394 -29.59 3.01 -13.52
C LEU A 394 -30.82 3.69 -14.15
N GLY A 395 -31.90 2.93 -14.34
CA GLY A 395 -33.14 3.41 -14.93
C GLY A 395 -33.05 3.61 -16.45
N GLY A 396 -34.05 4.29 -16.99
CA GLY A 396 -34.09 4.62 -18.41
C GLY A 396 -35.42 4.59 -19.11
N VAL A 397 -35.37 4.88 -20.40
CA VAL A 397 -36.53 4.65 -21.26
C VAL A 397 -36.70 3.14 -21.41
N GLY A 398 -37.90 2.64 -21.06
CA GLY A 398 -38.14 1.20 -20.91
C GLY A 398 -37.83 0.65 -19.51
N GLY A 399 -37.71 1.51 -18.49
CA GLY A 399 -37.40 1.11 -17.11
C GLY A 399 -38.22 -0.06 -16.54
N CYS A 400 -39.47 -0.26 -16.98
CA CYS A 400 -40.27 -1.43 -16.63
C CYS A 400 -39.69 -2.74 -17.16
N ALA A 401 -39.36 -2.80 -18.46
CA ALA A 401 -38.79 -3.99 -19.09
C ALA A 401 -37.39 -4.31 -18.54
N LEU A 402 -36.58 -3.27 -18.27
CA LEU A 402 -35.28 -3.43 -17.63
C LEU A 402 -35.41 -3.99 -16.20
N ALA A 403 -36.30 -3.43 -15.39
CA ALA A 403 -36.54 -3.91 -14.03
C ALA A 403 -37.14 -5.32 -14.02
N GLU A 404 -37.96 -5.68 -15.01
CA GLU A 404 -38.46 -7.04 -15.20
C GLU A 404 -37.34 -8.02 -15.59
N ALA A 405 -36.50 -7.65 -16.56
CA ALA A 405 -35.35 -8.42 -16.98
C ALA A 405 -34.41 -8.73 -15.81
N LEU A 406 -34.10 -7.70 -15.00
CA LEU A 406 -33.25 -7.85 -13.82
C LEU A 406 -33.89 -8.72 -12.74
N ARG A 407 -35.19 -8.56 -12.44
CA ARG A 407 -35.89 -9.39 -11.46
C ARG A 407 -35.96 -10.86 -11.86
N GLY A 408 -36.10 -11.17 -13.15
CA GLY A 408 -36.02 -12.55 -13.63
C GLY A 408 -34.64 -13.21 -13.42
N ALA A 409 -33.63 -12.45 -13.00
CA ALA A 409 -32.33 -12.93 -12.58
C ALA A 409 -32.14 -12.89 -11.04
N ASP A 410 -33.22 -13.01 -10.26
CA ASP A 410 -33.27 -12.99 -8.79
C ASP A 410 -32.67 -11.74 -8.14
N GLN A 411 -32.74 -10.61 -8.85
CA GLN A 411 -32.18 -9.36 -8.39
C GLN A 411 -33.15 -8.62 -7.45
N PRO A 412 -32.66 -8.10 -6.30
CA PRO A 412 -33.50 -7.34 -5.39
C PRO A 412 -33.67 -5.90 -5.89
N SER A 413 -34.84 -5.29 -5.69
CA SER A 413 -35.09 -3.95 -6.25
C SER A 413 -34.18 -2.84 -5.70
N TYR A 414 -33.56 -2.06 -6.57
CA TYR A 414 -32.73 -0.89 -6.27
C TYR A 414 -33.44 0.44 -6.58
N PRO A 415 -32.86 1.60 -6.20
CA PRO A 415 -33.53 2.89 -6.33
C PRO A 415 -34.02 3.17 -7.74
N TYR A 416 -33.19 2.99 -8.76
CA TYR A 416 -33.54 3.42 -10.12
C TYR A 416 -34.43 2.45 -10.89
N ASP A 417 -34.83 1.34 -10.27
CA ASP A 417 -35.84 0.47 -10.85
C ASP A 417 -37.16 1.23 -10.97
N TRP A 418 -37.81 1.13 -12.13
CA TRP A 418 -39.10 1.78 -12.44
C TRP A 418 -39.03 3.30 -12.64
N LEU A 419 -37.84 3.85 -12.89
CA LEU A 419 -37.67 5.25 -13.23
C LEU A 419 -37.24 5.42 -14.68
N ILE A 420 -37.80 6.43 -15.34
CA ILE A 420 -37.24 7.01 -16.56
C ILE A 420 -36.34 8.15 -16.10
N THR A 421 -35.04 8.07 -16.39
CA THR A 421 -34.03 8.99 -15.86
C THR A 421 -33.15 9.54 -16.98
N ALA A 422 -32.80 10.82 -16.87
CA ALA A 422 -31.72 11.43 -17.62
C ALA A 422 -30.37 11.16 -16.93
N GLN A 423 -29.27 11.30 -17.66
CA GLN A 423 -27.93 11.08 -17.14
C GLN A 423 -27.62 11.99 -15.94
N SER A 424 -27.89 13.29 -16.08
CA SER A 424 -27.68 14.29 -15.02
C SER A 424 -28.38 13.94 -13.71
N PHE A 425 -29.61 13.41 -13.78
CA PHE A 425 -30.34 12.99 -12.57
C PHE A 425 -29.62 11.85 -11.83
N ILE A 426 -29.07 10.88 -12.56
CA ILE A 426 -28.31 9.79 -11.95
C ILE A 426 -27.04 10.34 -11.30
N GLU A 427 -26.25 11.15 -12.01
CA GLU A 427 -25.03 11.73 -11.46
C GLU A 427 -25.26 12.54 -10.18
N GLU A 428 -26.34 13.33 -10.13
CA GLU A 428 -26.72 14.12 -8.97
C GLU A 428 -27.24 13.25 -7.82
N SER A 429 -28.09 12.26 -8.11
CA SER A 429 -28.77 11.47 -7.06
C SER A 429 -28.02 10.23 -6.58
N PHE A 430 -27.02 9.74 -7.32
CA PHE A 430 -26.33 8.48 -7.02
C PHE A 430 -25.65 8.48 -5.65
N ASN A 431 -25.13 9.65 -5.25
CA ASN A 431 -24.47 9.85 -3.96
C ASN A 431 -25.24 10.80 -3.03
N ASP A 432 -26.37 11.36 -3.47
CA ASP A 432 -27.21 12.25 -2.68
C ASP A 432 -28.68 11.84 -2.75
N MET A 433 -29.13 11.17 -1.68
CA MET A 433 -30.52 10.75 -1.55
C MET A 433 -31.49 11.95 -1.50
N ASN A 434 -31.05 13.15 -1.09
CA ASN A 434 -31.92 14.32 -1.11
C ASN A 434 -32.20 14.77 -2.54
N GLY A 435 -31.17 14.77 -3.41
CA GLY A 435 -31.32 15.00 -4.84
C GLY A 435 -32.26 14.01 -5.53
N PHE A 436 -32.38 12.79 -5.00
CA PHE A 436 -33.33 11.80 -5.51
C PHE A 436 -34.80 12.20 -5.31
N PHE A 437 -35.15 12.89 -4.21
CA PHE A 437 -36.53 13.21 -3.84
C PHE A 437 -36.97 14.62 -4.29
N ASP A 438 -36.33 15.24 -5.28
CA ASP A 438 -36.74 16.53 -5.87
C ASP A 438 -37.96 16.41 -6.81
N PHE A 439 -38.93 15.58 -6.40
CA PHE A 439 -40.21 15.44 -7.09
C PHE A 439 -41.13 16.60 -6.70
N ALA A 440 -41.70 17.25 -7.72
CA ALA A 440 -42.57 18.41 -7.54
C ALA A 440 -44.03 17.98 -7.59
N GLU A 441 -44.80 18.38 -6.59
CA GLU A 441 -46.20 17.99 -6.42
C GLU A 441 -47.09 18.59 -7.51
N GLU A 442 -46.73 19.81 -7.93
CA GLU A 442 -47.32 20.52 -9.05
C GLU A 442 -47.01 19.89 -10.42
N LEU A 443 -46.11 18.89 -10.47
CA LEU A 443 -45.74 18.14 -11.67
C LEU A 443 -46.18 16.67 -11.59
N VAL A 444 -47.36 16.42 -11.03
CA VAL A 444 -48.10 15.16 -11.25
C VAL A 444 -48.71 15.23 -12.64
N TYR A 445 -48.27 14.36 -13.54
CA TYR A 445 -48.83 14.33 -14.90
C TYR A 445 -50.17 13.58 -14.94
N ASP A 446 -50.22 12.44 -14.25
CA ASP A 446 -51.43 11.66 -14.04
C ASP A 446 -51.33 10.88 -12.72
N THR A 447 -52.34 10.05 -12.42
CA THR A 447 -52.39 9.22 -11.21
C THR A 447 -51.26 8.19 -11.10
N THR A 448 -50.36 8.09 -12.08
CA THR A 448 -49.31 7.06 -12.14
C THR A 448 -47.90 7.64 -12.34
N LYS A 449 -47.78 8.97 -12.50
CA LYS A 449 -46.52 9.61 -12.94
C LYS A 449 -46.25 10.91 -12.22
N LEU A 450 -45.10 10.93 -11.56
CA LEU A 450 -44.57 12.09 -10.86
C LEU A 450 -43.22 12.50 -11.47
N LEU A 451 -43.04 13.80 -11.72
CA LEU A 451 -41.83 14.34 -12.32
C LEU A 451 -40.97 15.09 -11.30
N THR A 452 -39.66 15.09 -11.53
CA THR A 452 -38.76 16.02 -10.84
C THR A 452 -39.03 17.45 -11.26
N ARG A 453 -38.64 18.45 -10.44
CA ARG A 453 -38.77 19.87 -10.80
C ARG A 453 -38.12 20.20 -12.14
N ARG A 454 -36.96 19.59 -12.40
CA ARG A 454 -36.19 19.72 -13.65
C ARG A 454 -36.71 18.84 -14.78
N ARG A 455 -37.72 18.00 -14.52
CA ARG A 455 -38.30 17.05 -15.48
C ARG A 455 -37.27 16.10 -16.10
N ASN A 456 -36.17 15.85 -15.39
CA ASN A 456 -35.08 14.97 -15.79
C ASN A 456 -35.20 13.56 -15.17
N ALA A 457 -36.25 13.30 -14.39
CA ALA A 457 -36.70 11.96 -14.04
C ALA A 457 -38.23 11.87 -13.93
N ILE A 458 -38.77 10.72 -14.29
CA ILE A 458 -40.17 10.34 -14.12
C ILE A 458 -40.23 9.09 -13.25
N MET A 459 -40.99 9.17 -12.17
CA MET A 459 -41.30 8.05 -11.32
C MET A 459 -42.61 7.39 -11.77
N LEU A 460 -42.52 6.11 -12.16
CA LEU A 460 -43.65 5.31 -12.64
C LEU A 460 -44.20 4.45 -11.48
N HIS A 461 -45.19 4.94 -10.75
CA HIS A 461 -45.99 4.15 -9.78
C HIS A 461 -47.41 4.70 -9.71
N ASP A 462 -48.38 3.86 -9.39
CA ASP A 462 -49.78 4.26 -9.17
C ASP A 462 -49.92 5.07 -7.86
N PHE A 463 -49.88 6.40 -7.98
CA PHE A 463 -50.17 7.34 -6.91
C PHE A 463 -51.61 7.84 -7.02
N ALA A 464 -52.52 7.19 -6.29
CA ALA A 464 -53.86 7.74 -6.10
C ALA A 464 -53.83 9.12 -5.42
N ASP A 465 -52.88 9.33 -4.50
CA ASP A 465 -52.59 10.60 -3.83
C ASP A 465 -51.12 10.59 -3.36
N PHE A 466 -50.24 11.31 -4.06
CA PHE A 466 -48.83 11.36 -3.70
C PHE A 466 -48.61 12.00 -2.33
N GLN A 467 -49.43 12.98 -1.91
CA GLN A 467 -49.27 13.62 -0.60
C GLN A 467 -49.51 12.64 0.53
N ALA A 468 -50.61 11.91 0.45
CA ALA A 468 -50.92 10.87 1.42
C ALA A 468 -49.86 9.74 1.43
N GLN A 469 -49.20 9.49 0.30
CA GLN A 469 -48.26 8.38 0.13
C GLN A 469 -46.78 8.77 0.28
N ARG A 470 -46.45 10.08 0.31
CA ARG A 470 -45.08 10.60 0.22
C ARG A 470 -44.14 9.99 1.24
N ALA A 471 -44.57 9.93 2.51
CA ALA A 471 -43.78 9.32 3.58
C ALA A 471 -43.48 7.83 3.31
N GLY A 472 -44.46 7.09 2.79
CA GLY A 472 -44.31 5.68 2.41
C GLY A 472 -43.33 5.50 1.23
N VAL A 473 -43.40 6.38 0.23
CA VAL A 473 -42.46 6.40 -0.90
C VAL A 473 -41.04 6.70 -0.43
N ILE A 474 -40.86 7.73 0.39
CA ILE A 474 -39.56 8.08 0.97
C ILE A 474 -38.99 6.87 1.72
N ALA A 475 -39.75 6.29 2.65
CA ALA A 475 -39.30 5.12 3.41
C ALA A 475 -38.95 3.92 2.50
N LYS A 476 -39.73 3.67 1.44
CA LYS A 476 -39.47 2.60 0.46
C LYS A 476 -38.13 2.82 -0.25
N TYR A 477 -37.86 4.03 -0.73
CA TYR A 477 -36.64 4.33 -1.47
C TYR A 477 -35.42 4.48 -0.56
N THR A 478 -35.56 4.96 0.68
CA THR A 478 -34.50 4.90 1.69
C THR A 478 -34.01 3.46 1.89
N ARG A 479 -34.91 2.48 1.99
CA ARG A 479 -34.52 1.05 2.08
C ARG A 479 -33.80 0.56 0.81
N ARG A 480 -34.16 1.06 -0.37
CA ARG A 480 -33.50 0.71 -1.64
C ARG A 480 -32.09 1.31 -1.72
N PHE A 481 -31.91 2.56 -1.27
CA PHE A 481 -30.59 3.20 -1.20
C PHE A 481 -29.68 2.52 -0.17
N ALA A 482 -30.20 2.15 1.00
CA ALA A 482 -29.45 1.35 1.97
C ALA A 482 -28.97 0.01 1.37
N ARG A 483 -29.81 -0.62 0.53
CA ARG A 483 -29.45 -1.84 -0.19
C ARG A 483 -28.39 -1.60 -1.26
N LEU A 484 -28.46 -0.48 -1.98
CA LEU A 484 -27.44 -0.07 -2.94
C LEU A 484 -26.09 0.18 -2.26
N ASP A 485 -26.05 0.92 -1.14
CA ASP A 485 -24.84 1.14 -0.36
C ASP A 485 -24.24 -0.19 0.16
N ALA A 486 -25.08 -1.10 0.66
CA ALA A 486 -24.65 -2.44 1.07
C ALA A 486 -24.07 -3.25 -0.11
N ALA A 487 -24.70 -3.21 -1.29
CA ALA A 487 -24.21 -3.87 -2.49
C ALA A 487 -22.85 -3.28 -2.94
N LEU A 488 -22.71 -1.96 -2.91
CA LEU A 488 -21.48 -1.25 -3.25
C LEU A 488 -20.33 -1.59 -2.30
N ARG A 489 -20.60 -1.74 -0.99
CA ARG A 489 -19.61 -2.16 0.03
C ARG A 489 -19.35 -3.67 0.08
N GLY A 490 -20.23 -4.49 -0.50
CA GLY A 490 -20.08 -5.95 -0.49
C GLY A 490 -18.87 -6.44 -1.30
N PRO A 491 -18.63 -7.75 -1.41
CA PRO A 491 -17.48 -8.27 -2.18
C PRO A 491 -17.76 -8.43 -3.68
N HIS A 492 -19.02 -8.46 -4.11
CA HIS A 492 -19.40 -8.74 -5.49
C HIS A 492 -19.04 -7.58 -6.43
N PRO A 493 -18.46 -7.83 -7.62
CA PRO A 493 -18.40 -6.83 -8.70
C PRO A 493 -19.80 -6.31 -9.05
N ILE A 494 -19.89 -5.10 -9.58
CA ILE A 494 -21.17 -4.51 -9.99
C ILE A 494 -21.22 -4.36 -11.51
N LEU A 495 -22.30 -4.86 -12.11
CA LEU A 495 -22.70 -4.53 -13.47
C LEU A 495 -23.93 -3.62 -13.40
N PHE A 496 -23.73 -2.33 -13.64
CA PHE A 496 -24.82 -1.41 -13.88
C PHE A 496 -25.44 -1.66 -15.25
N VAL A 497 -26.75 -1.43 -15.38
CA VAL A 497 -27.47 -1.58 -16.65
C VAL A 497 -28.32 -0.33 -16.88
N ARG A 498 -28.18 0.27 -18.06
CA ARG A 498 -28.90 1.49 -18.49
C ARG A 498 -29.54 1.23 -19.84
N GLY A 499 -30.87 1.35 -19.92
CA GLY A 499 -31.61 1.24 -21.19
C GLY A 499 -31.92 2.61 -21.79
N ALA A 500 -31.28 2.96 -22.90
CA ALA A 500 -31.54 4.17 -23.64
C ALA A 500 -32.43 3.88 -24.85
N ASP A 501 -33.42 4.75 -25.10
CA ASP A 501 -34.10 4.76 -26.39
C ASP A 501 -33.25 5.51 -27.41
N ASP A 502 -33.59 5.37 -28.70
CA ASP A 502 -33.04 6.26 -29.71
C ASP A 502 -33.45 7.71 -29.37
N LEU A 503 -32.52 8.48 -28.81
CA LEU A 503 -32.72 9.87 -28.43
C LEU A 503 -32.88 10.80 -29.63
N GLY A 504 -32.41 10.38 -30.81
CA GLY A 504 -32.54 11.10 -32.07
C GLY A 504 -33.87 10.83 -32.78
N ALA A 505 -34.46 9.65 -32.60
CA ALA A 505 -35.77 9.35 -33.15
C ALA A 505 -36.88 10.11 -32.40
N PRO A 506 -37.77 10.81 -33.12
CA PRO A 506 -39.05 11.21 -32.56
C PRO A 506 -39.81 9.95 -32.16
N LEU A 507 -40.20 9.83 -30.90
CA LEU A 507 -41.03 8.72 -30.45
C LEU A 507 -42.32 8.75 -31.28
N SER A 508 -42.68 7.66 -31.96
CA SER A 508 -43.84 7.60 -32.85
C SER A 508 -44.95 6.69 -32.30
N PRO A 509 -46.23 7.13 -32.29
CA PRO A 509 -46.69 8.50 -32.60
C PRO A 509 -46.00 9.49 -31.65
N ARG A 510 -45.86 10.79 -31.98
CA ARG A 510 -45.28 11.83 -31.07
C ARG A 510 -45.85 11.63 -29.66
N ASN A 511 -45.20 10.82 -28.82
CA ASN A 511 -45.88 10.22 -27.68
C ASN A 511 -45.41 10.90 -26.42
N TYR A 512 -46.41 11.34 -25.65
CA TYR A 512 -46.51 11.31 -24.20
C TYR A 512 -45.33 11.83 -23.36
N TYR A 513 -44.13 11.29 -23.51
CA TYR A 513 -42.93 11.69 -22.76
C TYR A 513 -42.26 12.95 -23.33
N ASP A 514 -42.31 13.18 -24.66
CA ASP A 514 -41.63 14.31 -25.30
C ASP A 514 -42.15 15.70 -24.84
N GLN A 515 -43.35 15.75 -24.26
CA GLN A 515 -43.95 17.00 -23.76
C GLN A 515 -43.66 17.27 -22.28
N ILE A 516 -43.21 16.26 -21.54
CA ILE A 516 -43.12 16.32 -20.07
C ILE A 516 -41.75 15.95 -19.53
N PHE A 517 -40.96 15.17 -20.26
CA PHE A 517 -39.60 14.79 -19.90
C PHE A 517 -38.59 15.62 -20.68
N VAL A 518 -37.62 16.21 -19.98
CA VAL A 518 -36.49 16.88 -20.63
C VAL A 518 -35.49 15.80 -21.04
N ARG A 519 -35.46 15.47 -22.33
CA ARG A 519 -34.47 14.54 -22.89
C ARG A 519 -33.09 15.19 -22.83
N GLU A 520 -32.14 14.46 -22.28
CA GLU A 520 -30.71 14.80 -22.27
C GLU A 520 -29.99 13.83 -23.21
N ALA A 521 -29.09 14.34 -24.05
CA ALA A 521 -28.20 13.48 -24.83
C ALA A 521 -27.24 12.75 -23.88
N GLU A 522 -27.20 11.43 -23.99
CA GLU A 522 -26.37 10.58 -23.15
C GLU A 522 -24.90 10.64 -23.61
N ASP A 523 -23.98 10.83 -22.67
CA ASP A 523 -22.54 10.90 -22.90
C ASP A 523 -21.83 9.70 -22.26
N VAL A 524 -21.22 8.85 -23.09
CA VAL A 524 -20.51 7.63 -22.64
C VAL A 524 -19.27 7.97 -21.79
N GLY A 525 -18.59 9.09 -22.07
CA GLY A 525 -17.44 9.55 -21.31
C GLY A 525 -17.84 9.94 -19.88
N ARG A 526 -18.98 10.62 -19.72
CA ARG A 526 -19.57 10.93 -18.40
C ARG A 526 -19.95 9.67 -17.62
N TRP A 527 -20.56 8.68 -18.29
CA TRP A 527 -20.83 7.38 -17.66
C TRP A 527 -19.54 6.67 -17.23
N SER A 528 -18.51 6.67 -18.08
CA SER A 528 -17.22 6.09 -17.74
C SER A 528 -16.60 6.78 -16.53
N ALA A 529 -16.68 8.11 -16.45
CA ALA A 529 -16.19 8.87 -15.30
C ALA A 529 -16.94 8.50 -14.01
N LEU A 530 -18.27 8.34 -14.07
CA LEU A 530 -19.07 7.87 -12.94
C LEU A 530 -18.65 6.46 -12.49
N MET A 531 -18.41 5.53 -13.41
CA MET A 531 -17.98 4.16 -13.09
C MET A 531 -16.57 4.12 -12.48
N VAL A 532 -15.63 4.93 -12.98
CA VAL A 532 -14.28 5.08 -12.39
C VAL A 532 -14.37 5.63 -10.98
N ALA A 533 -15.11 6.73 -10.78
CA ALA A 533 -15.28 7.35 -9.47
C ALA A 533 -15.93 6.39 -8.46
N THR A 534 -16.94 5.64 -8.90
CA THR A 534 -17.61 4.62 -8.07
C THR A 534 -16.67 3.47 -7.75
N SER A 535 -15.92 2.96 -8.74
CA SER A 535 -14.96 1.88 -8.55
C SER A 535 -13.87 2.25 -7.56
N ALA A 536 -13.32 3.46 -7.69
CA ALA A 536 -12.30 3.97 -6.77
C ALA A 536 -12.86 4.16 -5.35
N ARG A 537 -14.06 4.76 -5.21
CA ARG A 537 -14.69 5.02 -3.91
C ARG A 537 -14.94 3.74 -3.10
N TYR A 538 -15.35 2.66 -3.77
CA TYR A 538 -15.69 1.39 -3.12
C TYR A 538 -14.61 0.31 -3.26
N ASN A 539 -13.45 0.66 -3.83
CA ASN A 539 -12.34 -0.26 -4.14
C ASN A 539 -12.82 -1.57 -4.80
N LYS A 540 -13.61 -1.42 -5.86
CA LYS A 540 -14.32 -2.54 -6.49
C LYS A 540 -14.52 -2.29 -7.98
N ARG A 541 -14.48 -3.34 -8.80
CA ARG A 541 -14.84 -3.26 -10.21
C ARG A 541 -16.32 -2.94 -10.40
N CYS A 542 -16.60 -1.76 -10.97
CA CYS A 542 -17.92 -1.35 -11.45
C CYS A 542 -17.89 -1.14 -12.95
N GLU A 543 -18.83 -1.76 -13.65
CA GLU A 543 -18.96 -1.72 -15.12
C GLU A 543 -20.38 -1.27 -15.48
N LEU A 544 -20.54 -0.64 -16.64
CA LEU A 544 -21.86 -0.27 -17.17
C LEU A 544 -22.14 -1.01 -18.49
N LEU A 545 -23.26 -1.72 -18.55
CA LEU A 545 -23.90 -2.13 -19.79
C LEU A 545 -24.90 -1.03 -20.21
N TYR A 546 -24.56 -0.33 -21.29
CA TYR A 546 -25.41 0.67 -21.92
C TYR A 546 -26.10 0.06 -23.15
N VAL A 547 -27.42 -0.08 -23.10
CA VAL A 547 -28.23 -0.73 -24.14
C VAL A 547 -29.02 0.33 -24.90
N CYS A 548 -28.90 0.38 -26.23
CA CYS A 548 -29.63 1.32 -27.08
C CYS A 548 -30.23 0.67 -28.33
N ALA A 549 -31.26 1.27 -28.94
CA ALA A 549 -31.93 0.70 -30.11
C ALA A 549 -31.04 0.72 -31.37
N ASP A 550 -30.31 1.81 -31.58
CA ASP A 550 -29.30 1.96 -32.62
C ASP A 550 -27.97 2.35 -31.96
N ALA A 551 -26.91 1.57 -32.19
CA ALA A 551 -25.57 1.92 -31.73
C ALA A 551 -24.73 2.56 -32.85
N GLY A 552 -25.30 2.76 -34.05
CA GLY A 552 -24.70 3.31 -35.25
C GLY A 552 -23.95 4.64 -35.08
N GLY A 553 -24.27 5.43 -34.05
CA GLY A 553 -23.53 6.64 -33.67
C GLY A 553 -22.60 6.53 -32.45
N LEU A 554 -22.72 5.45 -31.67
CA LEU A 554 -21.99 5.22 -30.40
C LEU A 554 -20.89 4.15 -30.52
N HIS A 555 -20.81 3.43 -31.65
CA HIS A 555 -19.95 2.27 -31.87
C HIS A 555 -18.43 2.53 -31.84
N SER A 556 -17.94 3.78 -31.77
CA SER A 556 -16.50 4.05 -31.86
C SER A 556 -15.76 4.16 -30.51
N HIS A 557 -16.45 4.18 -29.36
CA HIS A 557 -15.78 4.44 -28.08
C HIS A 557 -16.21 3.45 -26.99
N SER A 558 -15.66 2.22 -27.04
CA SER A 558 -15.58 1.42 -25.82
C SER A 558 -14.64 2.14 -24.84
N HIS A 559 -15.21 2.71 -23.78
CA HIS A 559 -14.43 3.21 -22.65
C HIS A 559 -14.13 2.05 -21.70
N SER A 560 -13.07 2.16 -20.89
CA SER A 560 -12.56 1.06 -20.05
C SER A 560 -13.56 0.49 -19.04
N HIS A 561 -14.70 1.17 -18.80
CA HIS A 561 -15.74 0.74 -17.87
C HIS A 561 -17.17 0.72 -18.45
N VAL A 562 -17.33 0.95 -19.75
CA VAL A 562 -18.67 1.05 -20.39
C VAL A 562 -18.72 0.18 -21.62
N THR A 563 -19.61 -0.81 -21.58
CA THR A 563 -19.94 -1.70 -22.69
C THR A 563 -21.22 -1.24 -23.35
N VAL A 564 -21.13 -0.72 -24.57
CA VAL A 564 -22.30 -0.33 -25.38
C VAL A 564 -22.78 -1.51 -26.22
N ARG A 565 -24.09 -1.73 -26.25
CA ARG A 565 -24.74 -2.81 -27.03
C ARG A 565 -26.01 -2.30 -27.70
N ALA A 566 -26.16 -2.61 -28.99
CA ALA A 566 -27.43 -2.41 -29.68
C ALA A 566 -28.41 -3.52 -29.34
N LEU A 567 -29.66 -3.15 -29.07
CA LEU A 567 -30.79 -4.06 -28.96
C LEU A 567 -31.99 -3.41 -29.67
N PRO A 568 -32.37 -3.86 -30.87
CA PRO A 568 -33.37 -3.18 -31.70
C PRO A 568 -34.71 -2.90 -31.00
N ASP A 569 -35.09 -3.77 -30.07
CA ASP A 569 -36.20 -3.54 -29.15
C ASP A 569 -35.72 -3.68 -27.69
N PRO A 570 -35.35 -2.58 -27.01
CA PRO A 570 -34.91 -2.62 -25.62
C PRO A 570 -36.05 -3.00 -24.65
N LYS A 571 -37.29 -3.13 -25.12
CA LYS A 571 -38.43 -3.62 -24.33
C LYS A 571 -38.57 -5.14 -24.37
N ASN A 572 -37.81 -5.84 -25.23
CA ASN A 572 -37.78 -7.30 -25.25
C ASN A 572 -37.02 -7.83 -24.04
N VAL A 573 -37.76 -8.17 -22.98
CA VAL A 573 -37.24 -8.65 -21.69
C VAL A 573 -36.30 -9.85 -21.86
N ALA A 574 -36.65 -10.83 -22.68
CA ALA A 574 -35.85 -12.04 -22.87
C ALA A 574 -34.51 -11.73 -23.56
N ALA A 575 -34.52 -10.88 -24.58
CA ALA A 575 -33.29 -10.47 -25.27
C ALA A 575 -32.39 -9.62 -24.35
N LEU A 576 -33.00 -8.74 -23.54
CA LEU A 576 -32.27 -7.95 -22.54
C LEU A 576 -31.65 -8.84 -21.46
N GLN A 577 -32.35 -9.87 -20.98
CA GLN A 577 -31.81 -10.86 -20.04
C GLN A 577 -30.61 -11.62 -20.62
N ALA A 578 -30.71 -12.07 -21.87
CA ALA A 578 -29.62 -12.77 -22.56
C ALA A 578 -28.37 -11.86 -22.66
N LEU A 579 -28.57 -10.59 -23.02
CA LEU A 579 -27.50 -9.60 -23.13
C LEU A 579 -26.83 -9.29 -21.78
N ILE A 580 -27.64 -9.11 -20.72
CA ILE A 580 -27.13 -8.90 -19.36
C ILE A 580 -26.31 -10.12 -18.91
N ALA A 581 -26.77 -11.34 -19.22
CA ALA A 581 -26.04 -12.56 -18.88
C ALA A 581 -24.71 -12.67 -19.64
N GLU A 582 -24.69 -12.35 -20.93
CA GLU A 582 -23.47 -12.32 -21.75
C GLU A 582 -22.43 -11.35 -21.17
N VAL A 583 -22.81 -10.11 -20.90
CA VAL A 583 -21.88 -9.09 -20.40
C VAL A 583 -21.46 -9.36 -18.95
N ALA A 584 -22.34 -9.93 -18.13
CA ALA A 584 -21.98 -10.38 -16.79
C ALA A 584 -20.84 -11.40 -16.79
N LEU A 585 -20.75 -12.26 -17.82
CA LEU A 585 -19.64 -13.20 -18.00
C LEU A 585 -18.34 -12.50 -18.39
N SER A 586 -18.38 -11.36 -19.08
CA SER A 586 -17.17 -10.60 -19.42
C SER A 586 -16.69 -9.71 -18.27
N VAL A 587 -17.58 -9.22 -17.41
CA VAL A 587 -17.18 -8.53 -16.15
C VAL A 587 -16.48 -9.48 -15.19
N HIS A 588 -16.73 -10.78 -15.33
CA HIS A 588 -16.05 -11.81 -14.57
C HIS A 588 -14.60 -12.07 -15.06
N LYS A 589 -14.38 -12.04 -16.38
CA LYS A 589 -13.05 -12.18 -16.99
C LYS A 589 -12.22 -10.91 -16.82
#